data_AF-A0A832BA45-F1
#
_entry.id   AF-A0A832BA45-F1
#
_cell.length_a   1.000
_cell.length_b   1.000
_cell.length_c   1.000
_cell.angle_alpha   90.00
_cell.angle_beta   90.00
_cell.angle_gamma   90.00
#
_symmetry.space_group_name_H-M   'P 1'
#
loop_
_entity.id
_entity.type
_entity.pdbx_description
1 polymer ?
#
loop_
_entity_poly.entity_id
_entity_poly.type
_entity_poly.pdbx_seq_one_letter_code
_entity_poly.pdbx_strand_id
1 'polypeptide(L)'
;TSGEELRRDLGIATLVVTLGPDGLVLFHASGAEHVPAHPVEVFDVAGAGDTVISTLTLALVSGASLREAAVLANHAASCVVRKLGVATVSTQELIADWVADPDPGATEA
;
A
#
# COMPACT_ATOMS: atom_id res chain seq x y z
N THR A 1 19.25 -5.35 -3.64
CA THR A 1 19.02 -4.60 -2.39
C THR A 1 18.72 -5.62 -1.30
N SER A 2 18.88 -5.26 -0.02
CA SER A 2 18.66 -6.20 1.09
C SER A 2 17.25 -6.83 1.13
N GLY A 3 16.23 -6.15 0.59
CA GLY A 3 14.88 -6.72 0.45
C GLY A 3 14.80 -7.88 -0.55
N GLU A 4 15.51 -7.80 -1.68
CA GLU A 4 15.56 -8.90 -2.67
C GLU A 4 16.38 -10.09 -2.14
N GLU A 5 17.44 -9.83 -1.37
CA GLU A 5 18.19 -10.89 -0.67
C GLU A 5 17.29 -11.61 0.33
N LEU A 6 16.58 -10.86 1.19
CA LEU A 6 15.64 -11.43 2.16
C LEU A 6 14.53 -12.24 1.49
N ARG A 7 13.98 -11.76 0.37
CA ARG A 7 12.95 -12.47 -0.40
C ARG A 7 13.46 -13.85 -0.88
N ARG A 8 14.71 -13.90 -1.38
CA ARG A 8 15.36 -15.14 -1.84
C ARG A 8 15.67 -16.09 -0.68
N ASP A 9 16.24 -15.57 0.40
CA ASP A 9 16.61 -16.35 1.57
C ASP A 9 15.40 -17.01 2.24
N LEU A 10 14.26 -16.31 2.25
CA LEU A 10 12.99 -16.84 2.75
C LEU A 10 12.24 -17.71 1.74
N GLY A 11 12.68 -17.77 0.48
CA GLY A 11 12.03 -18.55 -0.57
C GLY A 11 10.60 -18.12 -0.90
N ILE A 12 10.25 -16.84 -0.70
CA ILE A 12 8.91 -16.30 -0.93
C ILE A 12 8.77 -15.67 -2.31
N ALA A 13 7.59 -15.79 -2.92
CA ALA A 13 7.33 -15.26 -4.26
C ALA A 13 7.42 -13.72 -4.29
N THR A 14 6.85 -13.09 -3.26
CA THR A 14 6.73 -11.64 -3.15
C THR A 14 7.07 -11.20 -1.72
N LEU A 15 7.78 -10.09 -1.59
CA LEU A 15 7.97 -9.37 -0.34
C LEU A 15 7.48 -7.93 -0.53
N VAL A 16 6.62 -7.45 0.38
CA VAL A 16 6.18 -6.05 0.42
C VAL A 16 6.73 -5.41 1.68
N VAL A 17 7.39 -4.26 1.54
CA VAL A 17 7.98 -3.52 2.65
C VAL A 17 7.32 -2.15 2.76
N THR A 18 6.81 -1.81 3.94
CA THR A 18 6.30 -0.47 4.26
C THR A 18 7.46 0.47 4.58
N LEU A 19 7.46 1.66 3.98
CA LEU A 19 8.42 2.73 4.21
C LEU A 19 7.80 3.93 4.93
N GLY A 20 6.60 3.77 5.50
CA GLY A 20 5.86 4.86 6.14
C GLY A 20 5.50 5.96 5.13
N PRO A 21 5.93 7.21 5.34
CA PRO A 21 5.59 8.32 4.44
C PRO A 21 6.14 8.16 3.02
N ASP A 22 7.13 7.28 2.82
CA ASP A 22 7.68 7.01 1.49
C ASP A 22 6.89 5.93 0.73
N GLY A 23 5.87 5.30 1.33
CA GLY A 23 5.02 4.31 0.66
C GLY A 23 5.47 2.86 0.81
N LEU A 24 5.45 2.10 -0.29
CA LEU A 24 5.68 0.65 -0.32
C LEU A 24 6.77 0.29 -1.33
N VAL A 25 7.58 -0.71 -1.01
CA VAL A 25 8.44 -1.36 -2.01
C VAL A 25 8.01 -2.81 -2.19
N LEU A 26 7.77 -3.19 -3.43
CA LEU A 26 7.36 -4.50 -3.88
C LEU A 26 8.59 -5.22 -4.43
N PHE A 27 8.94 -6.37 -3.88
CA PHE A 27 9.97 -7.25 -4.39
C PHE A 27 9.32 -8.51 -4.96
N HIS A 28 9.61 -8.84 -6.21
CA HIS A 28 9.09 -10.00 -6.92
C HIS A 28 10.12 -10.52 -7.93
N ALA A 29 9.81 -11.62 -8.62
CA ALA A 29 10.75 -12.29 -9.51
C ALA A 29 11.29 -11.40 -10.66
N SER A 30 10.49 -10.44 -11.15
CA SER A 30 10.91 -9.50 -12.20
C SER A 30 11.66 -8.27 -11.69
N GLY A 31 11.82 -8.08 -10.38
CA GLY A 31 12.58 -6.97 -9.81
C GLY A 31 11.95 -6.36 -8.57
N ALA A 32 12.28 -5.09 -8.34
CA ALA A 32 11.71 -4.30 -7.27
C ALA A 32 11.01 -3.06 -7.83
N GLU A 33 9.84 -2.75 -7.29
CA GLU A 33 9.04 -1.58 -7.65
C GLU A 33 8.77 -0.73 -6.41
N HIS A 34 8.95 0.58 -6.51
CA HIS A 34 8.58 1.53 -5.47
C HIS A 34 7.24 2.17 -5.80
N VAL A 35 6.28 2.04 -4.89
CA VAL A 35 4.95 2.62 -4.97
C VAL A 35 4.86 3.73 -3.91
N PRO A 36 4.95 5.02 -4.31
CA PRO A 36 4.96 6.14 -3.38
C PRO A 36 3.63 6.24 -2.63
N ALA A 37 3.68 6.70 -1.38
CA ALA A 37 2.48 7.08 -0.66
C ALA A 37 1.99 8.47 -1.10
N HIS A 38 0.69 8.68 -0.97
CA HIS A 38 0.11 10.01 -1.02
C HIS A 38 0.56 10.82 0.21
N PRO A 39 1.14 12.02 0.04
CA PRO A 39 1.51 12.85 1.18
C PRO A 39 0.28 13.35 1.94
N VAL A 40 0.21 13.04 3.23
CA VAL A 40 -0.90 13.44 4.10
C VAL A 40 -0.41 14.02 5.42
N GLU A 41 -1.25 14.85 6.05
CA GLU A 41 -1.04 15.21 7.45
C GLU A 41 -1.31 13.97 8.33
N VAL A 42 -0.28 13.53 9.06
CA VAL A 42 -0.35 12.35 9.92
C VAL A 42 -0.75 12.78 11.33
N PHE A 43 -1.81 12.17 11.85
CA PHE A 43 -2.30 12.39 13.21
C PHE A 43 -1.92 11.24 14.15
N ASP A 44 -2.15 9.99 13.75
CA ASP A 44 -1.79 8.77 14.49
C ASP A 44 -1.41 7.67 13.50
N VAL A 45 -0.47 6.80 13.83
CA VAL A 45 -0.04 5.68 12.95
C VAL A 45 -0.61 4.34 13.39
N ALA A 46 -1.40 4.31 14.47
CA ALA A 46 -2.05 3.11 14.96
C ALA A 46 -2.93 2.46 13.88
N GLY A 47 -2.69 1.17 13.59
CA GLY A 47 -3.47 0.41 12.61
C GLY A 47 -3.12 0.67 11.15
N ALA A 48 -2.13 1.53 10.83
CA ALA A 48 -1.71 1.76 9.44
C ALA A 48 -1.20 0.48 8.78
N GLY A 49 -0.35 -0.29 9.47
CA GLY A 49 0.16 -1.58 8.98
C GLY A 49 -0.95 -2.62 8.76
N ASP A 50 -1.88 -2.73 9.72
CA ASP A 50 -3.04 -3.63 9.61
C ASP A 50 -3.93 -3.25 8.43
N THR A 51 -4.09 -1.95 8.18
CA THR A 51 -4.85 -1.40 7.05
C THR A 51 -4.16 -1.72 5.72
N VAL A 52 -2.83 -1.58 5.65
CA VAL A 52 -2.04 -1.95 4.48
C VAL A 52 -2.24 -3.43 4.16
N ILE A 53 -2.00 -4.34 5.11
CA ILE A 53 -2.08 -5.78 4.81
C ILE A 53 -3.51 -6.23 4.51
N SER A 54 -4.51 -5.68 5.19
CA SER A 54 -5.92 -6.02 4.95
C SER A 54 -6.37 -5.57 3.55
N THR A 55 -6.04 -4.33 3.18
CA THR A 55 -6.42 -3.77 1.87
C THR A 55 -5.67 -4.45 0.72
N LEU A 56 -4.37 -4.67 0.90
CA LEU A 56 -3.54 -5.40 -0.06
C LEU A 56 -4.11 -6.80 -0.31
N THR A 57 -4.40 -7.54 0.77
CA THR A 57 -4.98 -8.89 0.69
C THR A 57 -6.33 -8.85 -0.01
N LEU A 58 -7.22 -7.93 0.37
CA LEU A 58 -8.54 -7.79 -0.23
C LEU A 58 -8.45 -7.54 -1.75
N ALA A 59 -7.58 -6.63 -2.18
CA ALA A 59 -7.41 -6.32 -3.59
C ALA A 59 -6.87 -7.52 -4.37
N LEU A 60 -5.85 -8.19 -3.84
CA LEU A 60 -5.26 -9.38 -4.47
C LEU A 60 -6.27 -10.52 -4.65
N VAL A 61 -7.06 -10.85 -3.61
CA VAL A 61 -8.08 -11.90 -3.73
C VAL A 61 -9.24 -11.49 -4.64
N SER A 62 -9.40 -10.18 -4.88
CA SER A 62 -10.38 -9.62 -5.82
C SER A 62 -9.85 -9.59 -7.26
N GLY A 63 -8.62 -10.06 -7.51
CA GLY A 63 -8.02 -10.18 -8.84
C GLY A 63 -7.18 -8.98 -9.29
N ALA A 64 -6.91 -8.01 -8.40
CA ALA A 64 -5.99 -6.92 -8.69
C ALA A 64 -4.54 -7.44 -8.82
N SER A 65 -3.74 -6.76 -9.63
CA SER A 65 -2.29 -6.92 -9.63
C SER A 65 -1.68 -6.49 -8.29
N LEU A 66 -0.45 -6.94 -8.02
CA LEU A 66 0.27 -6.54 -6.81
C LEU A 66 0.46 -5.02 -6.73
N ARG A 67 0.71 -4.36 -7.85
CA ARG A 67 0.86 -2.90 -7.94
C ARG A 67 -0.45 -2.20 -7.59
N GLU A 68 -1.55 -2.57 -8.23
CA GLU A 68 -2.88 -2.00 -7.94
C GLU A 68 -3.27 -2.20 -6.47
N ALA A 69 -3.00 -3.39 -5.92
CA ALA A 69 -3.23 -3.68 -4.51
C ALA A 69 -2.38 -2.79 -3.58
N ALA A 70 -1.12 -2.55 -3.93
CA ALA A 70 -0.22 -1.70 -3.15
C ALA A 70 -0.65 -0.22 -3.20
N VAL A 71 -1.04 0.28 -4.37
CA VAL A 71 -1.58 1.63 -4.53
C VAL A 71 -2.84 1.79 -3.66
N LEU A 72 -3.79 0.85 -3.74
CA LEU A 72 -5.00 0.89 -2.91
C LEU A 72 -4.67 0.84 -1.42
N ALA A 73 -3.69 0.04 -1.02
CA ALA A 73 -3.22 -0.05 0.36
C ALA A 73 -2.60 1.27 0.87
N ASN A 74 -1.85 1.99 0.02
CA ASN A 74 -1.33 3.32 0.35
C ASN A 74 -2.47 4.33 0.60
N HIS A 75 -3.50 4.35 -0.24
CA HIS A 75 -4.67 5.22 -0.03
C HIS A 75 -5.44 4.87 1.26
N ALA A 76 -5.66 3.58 1.50
CA ALA A 76 -6.33 3.13 2.71
C ALA A 76 -5.56 3.52 3.98
N ALA A 77 -4.24 3.33 3.98
CA ALA A 77 -3.38 3.75 5.09
C ALA A 77 -3.41 5.28 5.28
N SER A 78 -3.35 6.04 4.18
CA SER A 78 -3.43 7.51 4.17
C SER A 78 -4.72 8.03 4.81
N CYS A 79 -5.84 7.33 4.64
CA CYS A 79 -7.10 7.64 5.32
C CYS A 79 -7.05 7.36 6.82
N VAL A 80 -6.45 6.24 7.23
CA VAL A 80 -6.41 5.81 8.64
C VAL A 80 -5.47 6.66 9.46
N VAL A 81 -4.33 7.06 8.91
CA VAL A 81 -3.34 7.86 9.67
C VAL A 81 -3.81 9.28 10.03
N ARG A 82 -4.93 9.73 9.44
CA ARG A 82 -5.60 11.00 9.74
C ARG A 82 -6.59 10.91 10.92
N LYS A 83 -6.72 9.73 11.54
CA LYS A 83 -7.70 9.43 12.60
C LYS A 83 -6.99 9.06 13.90
N LEU A 84 -7.67 9.16 15.04
CA LEU A 84 -7.11 8.79 16.35
C LEU A 84 -7.30 7.29 16.62
N GLY A 85 -6.23 6.60 17.04
CA GLY A 85 -6.25 5.20 17.42
C GLY A 85 -6.44 4.24 16.24
N VAL A 86 -6.71 2.97 16.54
CA VAL A 86 -7.00 1.95 15.52
C VAL A 86 -8.38 2.25 14.91
N ALA A 87 -8.37 2.85 13.73
CA ALA A 87 -9.56 3.24 12.99
C ALA A 87 -9.69 2.44 11.68
N THR A 88 -10.92 2.32 11.18
CA THR A 88 -11.19 1.71 9.87
C THR A 88 -11.26 2.77 8.78
N VAL A 89 -11.10 2.34 7.53
CA VAL A 89 -11.38 3.15 6.34
C VAL A 89 -12.69 2.68 5.71
N SER A 90 -13.55 3.62 5.33
CA SER A 90 -14.77 3.36 4.57
C SER A 90 -14.50 3.47 3.07
N THR A 91 -15.35 2.82 2.25
CA THR A 91 -15.27 2.93 0.79
C THR A 91 -15.38 4.38 0.31
N GLN A 92 -16.21 5.21 0.97
CA GLN A 92 -16.37 6.62 0.60
C GLN A 92 -15.11 7.43 0.85
N GLU A 93 -14.45 7.21 1.99
CA GLU A 93 -13.16 7.86 2.29
C GLU A 93 -12.09 7.44 1.30
N LEU A 94 -12.03 6.15 0.98
CA LEU A 94 -11.06 5.61 0.02
C LEU A 94 -11.26 6.19 -1.39
N ILE A 95 -12.50 6.30 -1.85
CA ILE A 95 -12.82 6.94 -3.13
C ILE A 95 -12.45 8.42 -3.10
N ALA A 96 -12.74 9.14 -2.01
CA ALA A 96 -12.42 10.55 -1.89
C ALA A 96 -10.90 10.80 -1.93
N ASP A 97 -10.12 9.96 -1.24
CA ASP A 97 -8.65 10.02 -1.25
C ASP A 97 -8.08 9.71 -2.64
N TRP A 98 -8.60 8.67 -3.31
CA TRP A 98 -8.23 8.33 -4.69
C TRP A 98 -8.52 9.46 -5.68
N VAL A 99 -9.65 10.15 -5.55
CA VAL A 99 -9.99 11.28 -6.42
C VAL A 99 -9.07 12.49 -6.17
N ALA A 100 -8.61 12.66 -4.93
CA ALA A 100 -7.70 13.75 -4.58
C ALA A 100 -6.27 13.52 -5.11
N ASP A 101 -5.82 12.26 -5.17
CA ASP A 101 -4.51 11.87 -5.69
C ASP A 101 -4.62 10.57 -6.50
N PRO A 102 -5.08 10.62 -7.75
CA PRO A 102 -5.23 9.42 -8.55
C PRO A 102 -3.87 8.81 -8.88
N ASP A 103 -3.78 7.48 -8.91
CA ASP A 103 -2.54 6.77 -9.25
C ASP A 103 -1.97 7.25 -10.59
N PRO A 104 -0.77 7.85 -10.61
CA PRO A 104 -0.15 8.34 -11.84
C PRO A 104 0.19 7.21 -12.83
N GLY A 105 0.22 5.94 -12.39
CA GLY A 105 0.44 4.77 -13.23
C GLY A 105 -0.82 4.11 -13.79
N ALA A 106 -2.03 4.60 -13.48
CA ALA A 106 -3.29 3.98 -13.91
C ALA A 106 -3.66 4.25 -15.39
N THR A 107 -2.88 5.03 -16.14
CA THR A 107 -3.23 5.49 -17.50
C THR A 107 -2.73 4.60 -18.65
N GLU A 108 -2.14 3.43 -18.38
CA GLU A 108 -1.57 2.53 -19.41
C GLU A 108 -2.26 1.16 -19.53
N ALA A 109 -3.58 1.08 -19.31
CA ALA A 109 -4.38 -0.12 -19.56
C ALA A 109 -5.21 -0.03 -20.85
#